data_AF-A0A7S3F7Y9-F1
#
_entry.id   AF-A0A7S3F7Y9-F1
#
_cell.length_a   1.000
_cell.length_b   1.000
_cell.length_c   1.000
_cell.angle_alpha   90.00
_cell.angle_beta   90.00
_cell.angle_gamma   90.00
#
_symmetry.space_group_name_H-M   'P 1'
#
loop_
_entity.id
_entity.type
_entity.pdbx_description
1 polymer ?
#
loop_
_entity_poly.entity_id
_entity_poly.type
_entity_poly.pdbx_seq_one_letter_code
_entity_poly.pdbx_strand_id
1 'polypeptide(L)'
;EDARQPTWAPPAEALPVIKTAVAVLHALAGVLVWEAMGQVALCTPLAAFMVHLGCSSMWDSLYNREGRLGAGLSSMMLVLGSAFGVVSLYSSAAPLAGTIFAPTAAVAAATAALVGAVWQMNGSEPLFPLK
;
A
#
# COMPACT_ATOMS: atom_id res chain seq x y z
N GLU A 1 -6.26 -15.77 19.15
CA GLU A 1 -6.35 -14.56 19.99
C GLU A 1 -6.36 -13.35 19.08
N ASP A 2 -7.30 -12.43 19.28
CA ASP A 2 -7.30 -11.18 18.51
C ASP A 2 -6.16 -10.29 19.01
N ALA A 3 -5.28 -9.88 18.08
CA ALA A 3 -4.19 -8.96 18.38
C ALA A 3 -4.74 -7.66 18.97
N ARG A 4 -4.05 -7.10 19.97
CA ARG A 4 -4.46 -5.85 20.61
C ARG A 4 -4.44 -4.72 19.58
N GLN A 5 -5.56 -4.04 19.38
CA GLN A 5 -5.70 -2.94 18.43
C GLN A 5 -5.79 -1.58 19.12
N PRO A 6 -5.36 -0.49 18.46
CA PRO A 6 -5.45 0.84 19.04
C PRO A 6 -6.88 1.38 18.93
N THR A 7 -7.29 2.23 19.87
CA THR A 7 -8.64 2.79 19.93
C THR A 7 -9.03 3.64 18.72
N TRP A 8 -8.05 4.12 17.95
CA TRP A 8 -8.27 4.92 16.74
C TRP A 8 -8.32 4.08 15.46
N ALA A 9 -8.15 2.74 15.54
CA ALA A 9 -8.25 1.88 14.38
C ALA A 9 -9.62 2.01 13.70
N PRO A 10 -9.68 2.04 12.36
CA PRO A 10 -10.95 2.11 11.67
C PRO A 10 -11.79 0.84 11.93
N PRO A 11 -13.12 0.96 11.99
CA PRO A 11 -14.00 -0.19 12.15
C PRO A 11 -13.85 -1.16 10.96
N ALA A 12 -14.01 -2.46 11.22
CA ALA A 12 -13.72 -3.52 10.24
C ALA A 12 -14.56 -3.38 8.96
N GLU A 13 -15.77 -2.83 9.07
CA GLU A 13 -16.71 -2.63 7.96
C GLU A 13 -16.28 -1.50 7.01
N ALA A 14 -15.46 -0.54 7.48
CA ALA A 14 -14.96 0.56 6.64
C ALA A 14 -13.82 0.10 5.71
N LEU A 15 -13.10 -0.97 6.07
CA LEU A 15 -11.92 -1.42 5.35
C LEU A 15 -12.21 -1.87 3.90
N PRO A 16 -13.27 -2.65 3.60
CA PRO A 16 -13.63 -2.99 2.23
C PRO A 16 -13.99 -1.77 1.38
N VAL A 17 -14.64 -0.76 1.97
CA VAL A 17 -15.03 0.47 1.27
C VAL A 17 -13.79 1.24 0.85
N ILE A 18 -12.83 1.44 1.76
CA ILE A 18 -11.56 2.11 1.47
C ILE A 18 -10.78 1.34 0.38
N LYS A 19 -10.66 0.01 0.50
CA LYS A 19 -9.97 -0.83 -0.48
C LYS A 19 -10.60 -0.73 -1.87
N THR A 20 -11.93 -0.73 -1.95
CA THR A 20 -12.66 -0.61 -3.22
C THR A 20 -12.45 0.77 -3.84
N ALA A 21 -12.55 1.84 -3.04
CA ALA A 21 -12.32 3.20 -3.52
C ALA A 21 -10.88 3.36 -4.08
N VAL A 22 -9.87 2.87 -3.35
CA VAL A 22 -8.47 2.89 -3.79
C VAL A 22 -8.28 2.07 -5.08
N ALA A 23 -8.92 0.91 -5.20
CA ALA A 23 -8.84 0.09 -6.41
C ALA A 23 -9.41 0.82 -7.65
N VAL A 24 -10.50 1.57 -7.49
CA VAL A 24 -11.06 2.40 -8.57
C VAL A 24 -10.10 3.53 -8.95
N LEU A 25 -9.53 4.23 -7.96
CA LEU A 25 -8.54 5.29 -8.21
C LEU A 25 -7.31 4.76 -8.96
N HIS A 26 -6.82 3.57 -8.60
CA HIS A 26 -5.73 2.92 -9.29
C HIS A 26 -6.04 2.65 -10.77
N ALA A 27 -7.23 2.12 -11.07
CA ALA A 27 -7.65 1.87 -12.44
C ALA A 27 -7.70 3.17 -13.26
N LEU A 28 -8.31 4.23 -12.71
CA LEU A 28 -8.40 5.53 -13.38
C LEU A 28 -7.02 6.15 -13.63
N ALA A 29 -6.14 6.15 -12.61
CA ALA A 29 -4.79 6.66 -12.75
C ALA A 29 -3.96 5.87 -13.77
N GLY A 30 -4.12 4.53 -13.78
CA GLY A 30 -3.46 3.66 -14.75
C GLY A 30 -3.88 3.94 -16.19
N VAL A 31 -5.16 4.18 -16.44
CA VAL A 31 -5.66 4.55 -17.78
C VAL A 31 -5.06 5.87 -18.25
N LEU A 32 -5.02 6.90 -17.39
CA LEU A 32 -4.44 8.20 -17.75
C LEU A 32 -2.95 8.11 -18.09
N VAL A 33 -2.19 7.32 -17.33
CA VAL A 33 -0.77 7.08 -17.61
C VAL A 33 -0.57 6.28 -18.89
N TRP A 34 -1.42 5.28 -19.13
CA TRP A 34 -1.38 4.48 -20.35
C TRP A 34 -1.63 5.34 -21.59
N GLU A 35 -2.62 6.23 -21.56
CA GLU A 35 -2.87 7.20 -22.62
C GLU A 35 -1.70 8.18 -22.80
N ALA A 36 -1.17 8.73 -21.70
CA ALA A 36 -0.04 9.66 -21.73
C ALA A 36 1.25 9.05 -22.29
N MET A 37 1.45 7.73 -22.09
CA MET A 37 2.61 7.00 -22.60
C MET A 37 2.39 6.42 -24.00
N GLY A 38 1.38 6.88 -24.74
CA GLY A 38 1.12 6.45 -26.12
C GLY A 38 0.58 5.03 -26.21
N GLN A 39 -0.21 4.60 -25.23
CA GLN A 39 -0.84 3.27 -25.16
C GLN A 39 0.14 2.10 -25.05
N VAL A 40 1.37 2.36 -24.62
CA VAL A 40 2.38 1.32 -24.32
C VAL A 40 2.14 0.76 -22.93
N ALA A 41 1.80 -0.53 -22.84
CA ALA A 41 1.53 -1.20 -21.57
C ALA A 41 2.79 -1.39 -20.70
N LEU A 42 3.96 -1.59 -21.31
CA LEU A 42 5.21 -1.89 -20.61
C LEU A 42 6.07 -0.63 -20.42
N CYS A 43 5.50 0.42 -19.83
CA CYS A 43 6.21 1.66 -19.53
C CYS A 43 6.65 1.72 -18.06
N THR A 44 7.71 2.48 -17.77
CA THR A 44 8.29 2.59 -16.41
C THR A 44 7.26 2.91 -15.32
N PRO A 45 6.32 3.87 -15.50
CA PRO A 45 5.32 4.16 -14.47
C PRO A 45 4.37 2.98 -14.20
N LEU A 46 3.87 2.31 -15.23
CA LEU A 46 3.00 1.14 -15.08
C LEU A 46 3.75 -0.05 -14.46
N ALA A 47 5.02 -0.26 -14.84
CA ALA A 47 5.86 -1.27 -14.22
C ALA A 47 6.07 -1.01 -12.72
N ALA A 48 6.30 0.25 -12.31
CA ALA A 48 6.39 0.63 -10.90
C ALA A 48 5.08 0.37 -10.15
N PHE A 49 3.93 0.62 -10.79
CA PHE A 49 2.63 0.29 -10.20
C PHE A 49 2.45 -1.22 -10.02
N MET A 50 2.88 -2.04 -10.97
CA MET A 50 2.86 -3.51 -10.82
C MET A 50 3.75 -3.98 -9.66
N VAL A 51 4.92 -3.37 -9.46
CA VAL A 51 5.78 -3.64 -8.30
C VAL A 51 5.07 -3.26 -7.00
N HIS A 52 4.40 -2.09 -6.96
CA HIS A 52 3.61 -1.67 -5.80
C HIS A 52 2.48 -2.66 -5.45
N LEU A 53 1.78 -3.20 -6.43
CA LEU A 53 0.78 -4.26 -6.23
C LEU A 53 1.41 -5.54 -5.66
N GLY A 54 2.58 -5.92 -6.15
CA GLY A 54 3.35 -7.06 -5.62
C GLY A 54 3.72 -6.87 -4.14
N CYS A 55 4.26 -5.70 -3.79
CA CYS A 55 4.56 -5.36 -2.39
C CYS A 55 3.29 -5.42 -1.52
N SER A 56 2.16 -4.91 -2.02
CA SER A 56 0.89 -4.90 -1.30
C SER A 56 0.35 -6.31 -1.05
N SER A 57 0.48 -7.20 -2.04
CA SER A 57 0.12 -8.62 -1.90
C SER A 57 1.03 -9.35 -0.91
N MET A 58 2.33 -9.03 -0.91
CA MET A 58 3.28 -9.61 0.04
C MET A 58 2.95 -9.20 1.48
N TRP A 59 2.65 -7.91 1.69
CA TRP A 59 2.21 -7.40 2.99
C TRP A 59 0.95 -8.10 3.49
N ASP A 60 -0.09 -8.24 2.65
CA ASP A 60 -1.34 -8.91 3.02
C ASP A 60 -1.10 -10.38 3.44
N SER A 61 -0.22 -11.09 2.73
CA SER A 61 0.16 -12.46 3.10
C SER A 61 0.86 -12.51 4.45
N LEU A 62 1.89 -11.69 4.66
CA LEU A 62 2.68 -11.70 5.91
C LEU A 62 1.85 -11.27 7.13
N TYR A 63 1.04 -10.22 6.99
CA TYR A 63 0.31 -9.62 8.10
C TYR A 63 -1.01 -10.35 8.40
N ASN A 64 -1.86 -10.56 7.38
CA ASN A 64 -3.19 -11.11 7.60
C ASN A 64 -3.24 -12.65 7.56
N ARG A 65 -2.41 -13.31 6.74
CA ARG A 65 -2.44 -14.79 6.61
C ARG A 65 -1.47 -15.48 7.54
N GLU A 66 -0.24 -14.99 7.62
CA GLU A 66 0.81 -15.58 8.46
C GLU A 66 0.80 -15.03 9.89
N GLY A 67 0.14 -13.89 10.14
CA GLY A 67 0.07 -13.27 11.47
C GLY A 67 1.41 -12.73 11.97
N ARG A 68 2.39 -12.53 11.09
CA ARG A 68 3.77 -12.13 11.44
C ARG A 68 3.87 -10.62 11.50
N LEU A 69 3.67 -10.05 12.68
CA LEU A 69 3.52 -8.60 12.86
C LEU A 69 4.82 -7.85 12.51
N GLY A 70 5.99 -8.40 12.88
CA GLY A 70 7.29 -7.78 12.58
C GLY A 70 7.60 -7.73 11.07
N ALA A 71 7.43 -8.86 10.38
CA ALA A 71 7.59 -8.95 8.92
C ALA A 71 6.49 -8.16 8.15
N GLY A 72 5.29 -8.08 8.74
CA GLY A 72 4.21 -7.23 8.26
C GLY A 72 4.58 -5.74 8.31
N LEU A 73 5.23 -5.27 9.38
CA LEU A 73 5.66 -3.88 9.46
C LEU A 73 6.73 -3.53 8.41
N SER A 74 7.75 -4.38 8.25
CA SER A 74 8.81 -4.14 7.26
C SER A 74 8.28 -4.17 5.82
N SER A 75 7.39 -5.11 5.50
CA SER A 75 6.71 -5.14 4.20
C SER A 75 5.77 -3.95 3.99
N MET A 76 5.10 -3.44 5.03
CA MET A 76 4.27 -2.25 4.93
C MET A 76 5.08 -0.99 4.60
N MET A 77 6.31 -0.88 5.13
CA MET A 77 7.22 0.21 4.76
C MET A 77 7.60 0.16 3.27
N LEU A 78 7.75 -1.04 2.70
CA LEU A 78 7.96 -1.21 1.26
C LEU A 78 6.72 -0.80 0.45
N VAL A 79 5.52 -1.11 0.92
CA VAL A 79 4.26 -0.65 0.31
C VAL A 79 4.20 0.87 0.30
N LEU A 80 4.53 1.52 1.43
CA LEU A 80 4.54 2.97 1.55
C LEU A 80 5.57 3.62 0.60
N GLY A 81 6.81 3.12 0.60
CA GLY A 81 7.87 3.64 -0.28
C GLY A 81 7.53 3.46 -1.76
N SER A 82 7.00 2.29 -2.14
CA SER A 82 6.56 2.05 -3.52
C SER A 82 5.37 2.92 -3.91
N ALA A 83 4.43 3.22 -3.00
CA ALA A 83 3.32 4.14 -3.27
C ALA A 83 3.82 5.55 -3.62
N PHE A 84 4.76 6.11 -2.84
CA PHE A 84 5.37 7.41 -3.15
C PHE A 84 6.15 7.39 -4.47
N GLY A 85 6.83 6.27 -4.77
CA GLY A 85 7.50 6.07 -6.06
C GLY A 85 6.51 6.12 -7.23
N VAL A 86 5.37 5.45 -7.11
CA VAL A 86 4.30 5.49 -8.13
C VAL A 86 3.73 6.89 -8.27
N VAL A 87 3.41 7.59 -7.17
CA VAL A 87 2.92 8.99 -7.23
C VAL A 87 3.91 9.87 -8.00
N SER A 88 5.21 9.73 -7.73
CA SER A 88 6.24 10.53 -8.39
C SER A 88 6.29 10.25 -9.89
N LEU A 89 6.35 8.97 -10.27
CA LEU A 89 6.39 8.56 -11.68
C LEU A 89 5.11 8.89 -12.45
N TYR A 90 3.96 8.73 -11.81
CA TYR A 90 2.67 9.09 -12.39
C TYR A 90 2.55 10.60 -12.56
N SER A 91 3.02 11.39 -11.58
CA SER A 91 3.03 12.86 -11.70
C SER A 91 3.93 13.34 -12.85
N SER A 92 5.05 12.66 -13.09
CA SER A 92 5.94 12.98 -14.22
C SER A 92 5.32 12.63 -15.58
N ALA A 93 4.51 11.58 -15.68
CA ALA A 93 3.83 11.20 -16.92
C ALA A 93 2.57 12.02 -17.17
N ALA A 94 1.71 12.15 -16.15
CA ALA A 94 0.48 12.93 -16.16
C ALA A 94 0.17 13.45 -14.75
N PRO A 95 0.30 14.77 -14.48
CA PRO A 95 0.11 15.35 -13.14
C PRO A 95 -1.23 14.99 -12.48
N LEU A 96 -2.28 14.84 -13.29
CA LEU A 96 -3.59 14.41 -12.82
C LEU A 96 -3.57 12.96 -12.29
N ALA A 97 -2.85 12.05 -12.94
CA ALA A 97 -2.73 10.66 -12.50
C ALA A 97 -2.00 10.56 -11.15
N GLY A 98 -0.97 11.39 -10.95
CA GLY A 98 -0.29 11.52 -9.65
C GLY A 98 -1.24 11.97 -8.54
N THR A 99 -2.06 12.99 -8.82
CA THR A 99 -3.07 13.50 -7.88
C THR A 99 -4.13 12.45 -7.53
N ILE A 100 -4.59 11.68 -8.52
CA ILE A 100 -5.57 10.60 -8.32
C ILE A 100 -4.98 9.45 -7.49
N PHE A 101 -3.67 9.19 -7.62
CA PHE A 101 -2.98 8.15 -6.87
C PHE A 101 -2.53 8.60 -5.46
N ALA A 102 -2.39 9.90 -5.21
CA ALA A 102 -1.93 10.44 -3.92
C ALA A 102 -2.74 9.95 -2.69
N PRO A 103 -4.09 9.79 -2.74
CA PRO A 103 -4.85 9.18 -1.65
C PRO A 103 -4.36 7.80 -1.24
N THR A 104 -3.86 6.99 -2.19
CA THR A 104 -3.28 5.67 -1.89
C THR A 104 -2.07 5.77 -0.98
N ALA A 105 -1.17 6.73 -1.23
CA ALA A 105 -0.01 6.95 -0.39
C ALA A 105 -0.41 7.41 1.02
N ALA A 106 -1.47 8.22 1.15
CA ALA A 106 -2.01 8.63 2.44
C ALA A 106 -2.61 7.43 3.22
N VAL A 107 -3.38 6.56 2.55
CA VAL A 107 -3.91 5.33 3.16
C VAL A 107 -2.77 4.39 3.56
N ALA A 108 -1.73 4.26 2.74
CA ALA A 108 -0.55 3.47 3.07
C ALA A 108 0.18 4.04 4.31
N ALA A 109 0.29 5.37 4.44
CA ALA A 109 0.90 6.00 5.61
C ALA A 109 0.09 5.76 6.90
N ALA A 110 -1.24 5.89 6.82
CA ALA A 110 -2.11 5.59 7.96
C ALA A 110 -2.05 4.10 8.35
N THR A 111 -2.03 3.21 7.37
CA THR A 111 -1.90 1.76 7.60
C THR A 111 -0.55 1.40 8.18
N ALA A 112 0.54 2.04 7.73
CA ALA A 112 1.86 1.90 8.32
C ALA A 112 1.90 2.29 9.81
N ALA A 113 1.28 3.42 10.16
CA ALA A 113 1.15 3.83 11.55
C ALA A 113 0.33 2.81 12.38
N LEU A 114 -0.74 2.25 11.79
CA LEU A 114 -1.60 1.26 12.45
C LEU A 114 -0.85 -0.05 12.71
N VAL A 115 -0.19 -0.58 11.68
CA VAL A 115 0.63 -1.80 11.78
C VAL A 115 1.76 -1.59 12.79
N GLY A 116 2.39 -0.41 12.80
CA GLY A 116 3.42 -0.06 13.78
C GLY A 116 2.90 -0.03 15.21
N ALA A 117 1.73 0.56 15.44
CA ALA A 117 1.10 0.58 16.76
C ALA A 117 0.72 -0.83 17.22
N VAL A 118 0.10 -1.65 16.35
CA VAL A 118 -0.23 -3.04 16.65
C VAL A 118 1.02 -3.84 16.99
N TRP A 119 2.09 -3.69 16.21
CA TRP A 119 3.36 -4.34 16.47
C TRP A 119 3.93 -4.00 17.86
N GLN A 120 3.94 -2.71 18.24
CA GLN A 120 4.40 -2.27 19.56
C GLN A 120 3.54 -2.80 20.72
N MET A 121 2.22 -2.90 20.53
CA MET A 121 1.31 -3.37 21.57
C MET A 121 1.31 -4.90 21.77
N ASN A 122 1.82 -5.66 20.80
CA ASN A 122 1.77 -7.12 20.78
C ASN A 122 3.17 -7.76 20.89
N GLY A 123 4.09 -7.09 21.60
CA GLY A 123 5.37 -7.69 22.00
C GLY A 123 6.53 -7.49 21.03
N SER A 124 6.37 -6.65 20.00
CA SER A 124 7.47 -6.19 19.12
C SER A 124 8.33 -7.32 18.54
N GLU A 125 7.68 -8.31 17.92
CA GLU A 125 8.34 -9.43 17.23
C GLU A 125 9.44 -8.93 16.26
N PRO A 126 10.58 -9.64 16.11
CA PRO A 126 11.64 -9.21 15.20
C PRO A 126 11.15 -8.89 13.77
N LEU A 127 11.62 -7.75 13.24
CA LEU A 127 11.22 -7.19 11.93
C LEU A 127 11.56 -8.10 10.74
N PHE A 128 12.54 -8.97 10.93
CA PHE A 128 13.00 -9.97 9.97
C PHE A 128 12.94 -11.35 10.62
N PRO A 129 12.63 -12.42 9.86
CA PRO A 129 12.78 -13.78 10.37
C PRO A 129 14.22 -13.99 10.83
N LEU A 130 14.41 -14.10 12.14
CA LEU A 130 15.65 -14.60 12.72
C LEU A 130 15.59 -16.14 12.66
N LYS A 131 16.66 -16.76 12.17
CA LYS A 131 16.83 -18.22 12.21
C LYS A 131 17.07 -18.68 13.64
#